data_AF-A0A067M3P4-F1
#
_entry.id   AF-A0A067M3P4-F1
#
_cell.length_a   1.000
_cell.length_b   1.000
_cell.length_c   1.000
_cell.angle_alpha   90.00
_cell.angle_beta   90.00
_cell.angle_gamma   90.00
#
_symmetry.space_group_name_H-M   'P 1'
#
loop_
_entity.id
_entity.type
_entity.pdbx_description
1 polymer ?
#
loop_
_entity_poly.entity_id
_entity_poly.type
_entity_poly.pdbx_seq_one_letter_code
_entity_poly.pdbx_strand_id
1 'polypeptide(L)' 'SSALEHEEPLEDCRPGGYHPVHIGDCFQDTYTIIRKLRWGGASTVWLAED' A
#
# COMPACT_ATOMS: atom_id res chain seq x y z
N SER A 1 14.02 -16.12 2.65
CA SER A 1 12.72 -16.03 1.95
C SER A 1 11.98 -14.83 2.51
N SER A 2 12.02 -13.68 1.82
CA SER A 2 11.68 -12.37 2.41
C SER A 2 10.86 -11.48 1.47
N ALA A 3 10.13 -12.07 0.51
CA ALA A 3 9.25 -11.30 -0.37
C ALA A 3 7.90 -10.97 0.30
N LEU A 4 7.44 -11.85 1.20
CA LEU A 4 6.12 -11.76 1.82
C LEU A 4 6.02 -10.80 3.02
N GLU A 5 7.14 -10.30 3.56
CA GLU A 5 7.08 -9.41 4.73
C GLU A 5 6.52 -8.02 4.41
N HIS A 6 6.48 -7.64 3.13
CA HIS A 6 5.95 -6.36 2.68
C HIS A 6 4.61 -6.45 1.94
N GLU A 7 4.09 -7.65 1.71
CA GLU A 7 2.82 -7.88 1.02
C GLU A 7 1.72 -8.20 2.04
N GLU A 8 0.58 -7.51 1.93
CA GLU A 8 -0.59 -7.84 2.75
C GLU A 8 -1.13 -9.21 2.34
N PRO A 9 -1.53 -10.08 3.29
CA PRO A 9 -2.22 -11.31 2.98
C PRO A 9 -3.48 -10.91 2.21
N LEU A 10 -3.67 -11.53 1.05
CA LEU A 10 -4.78 -11.24 0.13
C LEU A 10 -6.16 -11.31 0.80
N GLU A 11 -6.25 -12.00 1.94
CA GLU A 11 -7.42 -12.14 2.80
C GLU A 11 -7.90 -10.81 3.42
N ASP A 12 -7.00 -9.82 3.59
CA ASP A 12 -7.33 -8.48 4.11
C ASP A 12 -7.68 -7.48 3.00
N CYS A 13 -7.33 -7.78 1.74
CA CYS A 13 -7.76 -7.05 0.53
C CYS A 13 -9.21 -7.43 0.14
N ARG A 14 -10.13 -7.36 1.09
CA ARG A 14 -11.56 -7.66 0.90
C ARG A 14 -12.38 -6.37 0.82
N PRO A 15 -13.55 -6.37 0.16
CA PRO A 15 -14.46 -5.23 0.19
C PRO A 15 -14.81 -4.85 1.65
N GLY A 16 -14.42 -3.65 2.07
CA GLY A 16 -14.50 -3.15 3.45
C GLY A 16 -13.19 -3.19 4.25
N GLY A 17 -12.10 -3.71 3.67
CA GLY A 17 -10.73 -3.68 4.20
C GLY A 17 -9.92 -2.51 3.65
N TYR A 18 -8.63 -2.72 3.39
CA TYR A 18 -7.74 -1.67 2.88
C TYR A 18 -8.19 -1.11 1.52
N HIS A 19 -8.02 0.21 1.36
CA HIS A 19 -8.11 0.82 0.03
C HIS A 19 -6.96 0.26 -0.83
N PRO A 20 -7.25 -0.32 -2.01
CA PRO A 20 -6.20 -0.78 -2.90
C PRO A 20 -5.39 0.42 -3.40
N VAL A 21 -4.09 0.41 -3.11
CA VAL A 21 -3.12 1.41 -3.56
C VAL A 21 -2.09 0.72 -4.46
N HIS A 22 -1.82 1.30 -5.62
CA HIS A 22 -0.86 0.81 -6.59
C HIS A 22 0.32 1.78 -6.74
N ILE A 23 1.45 1.25 -7.18
CA ILE A 23 2.59 2.10 -7.58
C ILE A 23 2.15 2.92 -8.80
N GLY A 24 2.40 4.23 -8.74
CA GLY A 24 1.99 5.20 -9.75
C GLY A 24 0.63 5.84 -9.51
N ASP A 25 -0.13 5.44 -8.48
CA ASP A 25 -1.31 6.20 -8.07
C ASP A 25 -0.90 7.61 -7.63
N CYS A 26 -1.73 8.60 -7.98
CA CYS A 26 -1.54 9.99 -7.58
C CYS A 26 -2.64 10.41 -6.61
N PHE A 27 -2.23 10.82 -5.42
CA PHE A 27 -3.13 11.34 -4.39
C PHE A 27 -3.05 12.87 -4.37
N GLN A 28 -4.21 13.52 -4.40
CA GLN A 28 -4.33 14.99 -4.37
C GLN A 28 -3.58 15.71 -5.51
N ASP A 29 -3.37 15.03 -6.64
CA ASP A 29 -2.71 15.54 -7.85
C ASP A 29 -1.20 15.84 -7.71
N THR A 30 -0.61 15.62 -6.53
CA THR A 30 0.81 15.86 -6.26
C THR A 30 1.52 14.61 -5.75
N TYR A 31 0.88 13.79 -4.92
CA TYR A 31 1.57 12.69 -4.26
C TYR A 31 1.54 11.40 -5.09
N THR A 32 2.62 11.13 -5.82
CA THR A 32 2.80 9.91 -6.62
C THR A 32 3.36 8.78 -5.78
N ILE A 33 2.65 7.65 -5.70
CA ILE A 33 3.09 6.48 -4.94
C ILE A 33 4.27 5.79 -5.65
N ILE A 34 5.40 5.68 -4.95
CA ILE A 34 6.64 5.10 -5.50
C ILE A 34 6.81 3.65 -5.09
N ARG A 35 6.57 3.31 -3.82
CA ARG A 35 6.63 1.92 -3.31
C ARG A 35 5.96 1.76 -1.95
N LYS A 36 5.58 0.52 -1.63
CA LYS A 36 5.14 0.13 -0.30
C LYS A 36 6.33 0.01 0.66
N LEU A 37 6.19 0.55 1.88
CA LEU A 37 7.21 0.50 2.92
C LEU A 37 6.88 -0.53 4.00
N ARG A 38 5.62 -0.60 4.42
CA ARG A 38 5.15 -1.50 5.50
C ARG A 38 3.66 -1.72 5.36
N TRP A 39 3.19 -2.83 5.92
CA TRP A 39 1.80 -3.03 6.28
C TRP A 39 1.71 -3.63 7.69
N GLY A 40 0.57 -3.45 8.36
CA GLY A 40 0.26 -4.01 9.67
C GLY A 40 -1.25 -4.05 9.87
N GLY A 41 -1.73 -4.75 10.90
CA GLY A 41 -3.13 -5.21 11.01
C GLY A 41 -4.27 -4.18 10.90
N ALA A 42 -4.01 -2.87 10.86
CA ALA A 42 -5.03 -1.86 10.52
C ALA A 42 -4.52 -0.74 9.58
N SER A 43 -3.29 -0.79 9.07
CA SER A 43 -2.73 0.29 8.22
C SER A 43 -1.61 -0.14 7.27
N THR A 44 -1.54 0.56 6.13
CA THR A 44 -0.45 0.47 5.15
C THR A 44 0.36 1.76 5.11
N VAL A 45 1.68 1.65 4.94
CA VAL A 45 2.58 2.79 4.78
C VAL A 45 3.24 2.74 3.41
N TRP A 46 3.14 3.85 2.68
CA TRP A 46 3.66 4.02 1.32
C TRP A 46 4.63 5.20 1.27
N LEU A 47 5.65 5.08 0.41
CA LEU A 47 6.50 6.20 0.02
C LEU A 47 5.85 6.90 -1.17
N ALA A 48 5.63 8.21 -1.03
CA ALA A 48 5.19 9.07 -2.11
C ALA A 48 6.24 10.15 -2.42
N GLU A 49 6.29 10.57 -3.68
CA GLU A 49 7.00 11.77 -4.15
C GLU A 49 5.97 12.87 -4.42
N ASP A 50 6.33 14.13 -4.18
CA ASP A 50 5.51 15.32 -4.46
C ASP A 50 5.67 15.80 -5.92
#